data_AF-A0A7S3ZA87-F1
#
_entry.id   AF-A0A7S3ZA87-F1
#
_cell.length_a   1.000
_cell.length_b   1.000
_cell.length_c   1.000
_cell.angle_alpha   90.00
_cell.angle_beta   90.00
_cell.angle_gamma   90.00
#
_symmetry.space_group_name_H-M   'P 1'
#
loop_
_entity.id
_entity.type
_entity.pdbx_description
1 polymer ?
#
loop_
_entity_poly.entity_id
_entity_poly.type
_entity_poly.pdbx_seq_one_letter_code
_entity_poly.pdbx_strand_id
1 'polypeptide(L)'
;VRVGLLIIGDEVLSGKIEDKNSPHAAWRIRKAGYELGEVAVVQDDEDQVASHVRRLSRAYDVVITSGGVGPTHDDVTITAVAKAFGCGLRKDETLAAILKKKSAGKKSLEKMTMVPESGRVLSMPGLDYPVLACHNVYVLPGVPQYFKQKLDAILASMESRPSLKARRLSHKKLLLSSSDESLYAKKLEEIDRKNSGVKIGSYPQVPRADCKAVITVEGE
;
A
#
# COMPACT_ATOMS: atom_id res chain seq x y z
N VAL A 1 6.78 2.39 12.23
CA VAL A 1 6.05 1.35 11.47
C VAL A 1 6.50 1.42 10.02
N ARG A 2 6.99 0.31 9.49
CA ARG A 2 7.36 0.13 8.09
C ARG A 2 6.28 -0.69 7.38
N VAL A 3 5.87 -0.23 6.21
CA VAL A 3 4.82 -0.82 5.39
C VAL A 3 5.44 -1.35 4.11
N GLY A 4 5.06 -2.56 3.71
CA GLY A 4 5.31 -3.11 2.38
C GLY A 4 4.03 -3.06 1.54
N LEU A 5 4.15 -2.74 0.26
CA LEU A 5 3.05 -2.75 -0.70
C LEU A 5 3.28 -3.80 -1.79
N LEU A 6 2.26 -4.62 -2.03
CA LEU A 6 2.25 -5.61 -3.12
C LEU A 6 1.12 -5.30 -4.09
N ILE A 7 1.46 -4.87 -5.30
CA ILE A 7 0.53 -4.72 -6.41
C ILE A 7 0.47 -6.04 -7.17
N ILE A 8 -0.75 -6.52 -7.44
CA ILE A 8 -1.03 -7.80 -8.08
C ILE A 8 -1.91 -7.49 -9.28
N GLY A 9 -1.41 -7.75 -10.48
CA GLY A 9 -2.11 -7.42 -11.72
C GLY A 9 -1.21 -7.52 -12.95
N ASP A 10 -1.50 -8.45 -13.86
CA ASP A 10 -0.83 -8.57 -15.16
C ASP A 10 -0.97 -7.30 -16.01
N GLU A 11 -2.07 -6.58 -15.88
CA GLU A 11 -2.35 -5.34 -16.61
C GLU A 11 -1.43 -4.18 -16.21
N VAL A 12 -0.90 -4.21 -14.97
CA VAL A 12 0.09 -3.24 -14.51
C VAL A 12 1.45 -3.55 -15.14
N LEU A 13 1.88 -4.81 -15.10
CA LEU A 13 3.17 -5.24 -15.67
C LEU A 13 3.21 -5.13 -17.19
N SER A 14 2.08 -5.38 -17.86
CA SER A 14 1.95 -5.23 -19.31
C SER A 14 1.75 -3.79 -19.76
N GLY A 15 1.58 -2.84 -18.83
CA GLY A 15 1.37 -1.42 -19.14
C GLY A 15 0.00 -1.09 -19.74
N LYS A 16 -0.96 -2.03 -19.69
CA LYS A 16 -2.36 -1.79 -20.13
C LYS A 16 -3.08 -0.80 -19.22
N ILE A 17 -2.71 -0.80 -17.93
CA ILE A 17 -3.22 0.14 -16.94
C ILE A 17 -2.03 0.78 -16.21
N GLU A 18 -2.11 2.10 -16.05
CA GLU A 18 -1.17 2.85 -15.22
C GLU A 18 -1.43 2.57 -13.72
N ASP A 19 -0.38 2.22 -12.98
CA ASP A 19 -0.46 2.08 -11.53
C ASP A 19 -0.70 3.43 -10.84
N LYS A 20 -1.91 3.59 -10.30
CA LYS A 20 -2.33 4.76 -9.50
C LYS A 20 -2.33 4.47 -8.00
N ASN A 21 -2.15 3.23 -7.60
CA ASN A 21 -2.25 2.80 -6.21
C ASN A 21 -0.92 2.99 -5.48
N SER A 22 0.21 2.65 -6.09
CA SER A 22 1.52 2.82 -5.45
C SER A 22 1.87 4.28 -5.14
N PRO A 23 1.72 5.24 -6.08
CA PRO A 23 1.99 6.65 -5.77
C PRO A 23 1.07 7.19 -4.68
N HIS A 24 -0.21 6.79 -4.70
CA HIS A 24 -1.17 7.20 -3.68
C HIS A 24 -0.84 6.61 -2.31
N ALA A 25 -0.50 5.32 -2.25
CA ALA A 25 -0.11 4.65 -1.03
C ALA A 25 1.13 5.29 -0.41
N ALA A 26 2.17 5.56 -1.23
CA ALA A 26 3.37 6.25 -0.79
C ALA A 26 3.06 7.60 -0.14
N TRP A 27 2.25 8.43 -0.81
CA TRP A 27 1.82 9.72 -0.26
C TRP A 27 1.00 9.58 1.03
N ARG A 28 0.03 8.66 1.07
CA ARG A 28 -0.86 8.50 2.22
C ARG A 28 -0.17 7.92 3.44
N ILE A 29 0.58 6.83 3.28
CA ILE A 29 1.33 6.16 4.35
C ILE A 29 2.31 7.15 4.97
N ARG A 30 3.02 7.91 4.13
CA ARG A 30 3.90 9.00 4.58
C ARG A 30 3.15 10.05 5.38
N LYS A 31 2.03 10.56 4.86
CA LYS A 31 1.21 11.57 5.55
C LYS A 31 0.68 11.07 6.90
N ALA A 32 0.46 9.76 7.04
CA ALA A 32 0.10 9.13 8.31
C ALA A 32 1.30 8.89 9.26
N GLY A 33 2.51 9.34 8.92
CA GLY A 33 3.70 9.21 9.76
C GLY A 33 4.34 7.82 9.73
N TYR A 34 4.05 7.03 8.70
CA TYR A 34 4.61 5.70 8.48
C TYR A 34 5.56 5.68 7.29
N GLU A 35 6.42 4.66 7.22
CA GLU A 35 7.40 4.52 6.15
C GLU A 35 6.95 3.42 5.17
N LEU A 36 6.71 3.78 3.91
CA LEU A 36 6.58 2.78 2.85
C LEU A 36 7.99 2.35 2.42
N GLY A 37 8.39 1.13 2.75
CA GLY A 37 9.77 0.67 2.56
C GLY A 37 10.01 -0.14 1.30
N GLU A 38 8.97 -0.71 0.69
CA GLU A 38 9.06 -1.40 -0.61
C GLU A 38 7.69 -1.41 -1.30
N VAL A 39 7.72 -1.27 -2.62
CA VAL A 39 6.62 -1.60 -3.51
C VAL A 39 7.09 -2.73 -4.44
N ALA A 40 6.38 -3.85 -4.44
CA ALA A 40 6.58 -4.94 -5.39
C ALA A 40 5.35 -5.05 -6.30
N VAL A 41 5.56 -5.38 -7.56
CA VAL A 41 4.49 -5.63 -8.55
C VAL A 41 4.67 -7.03 -9.09
N VAL A 42 3.62 -7.85 -9.05
CA VAL A 42 3.65 -9.26 -9.47
C VAL A 42 2.45 -9.59 -10.36
N GLN A 43 2.61 -10.68 -11.12
CA GLN A 43 1.54 -11.25 -11.94
C GLN A 43 0.44 -11.88 -11.07
N ASP A 44 -0.71 -12.14 -11.68
CA ASP A 44 -1.83 -12.89 -11.09
C ASP A 44 -1.54 -14.40 -11.02
N ASP A 45 -0.39 -14.75 -10.46
CA ASP A 45 0.07 -16.11 -10.21
C ASP A 45 0.09 -16.39 -8.70
N GLU A 46 -0.64 -17.44 -8.28
CA GLU A 46 -0.83 -17.73 -6.86
C GLU A 46 0.49 -17.99 -6.11
N ASP A 47 1.44 -18.69 -6.73
CA ASP A 47 2.72 -19.03 -6.12
C ASP A 47 3.63 -17.80 -5.99
N GLN A 48 3.67 -16.97 -7.03
CA GLN A 48 4.39 -15.70 -7.00
C GLN A 48 3.82 -14.78 -5.92
N VAL A 49 2.50 -14.60 -5.88
CA VAL A 49 1.84 -13.77 -4.86
C VAL A 49 2.12 -14.32 -3.46
N ALA A 50 1.97 -15.63 -3.25
CA ALA A 50 2.18 -16.25 -1.94
C ALA A 50 3.63 -16.08 -1.45
N SER A 51 4.61 -16.23 -2.35
CA SER A 51 6.03 -16.02 -2.05
C SER A 51 6.32 -14.58 -1.63
N HIS A 52 5.78 -13.60 -2.37
CA HIS A 52 5.97 -12.17 -2.06
C HIS A 52 5.26 -11.76 -0.78
N VAL A 53 4.02 -12.23 -0.55
CA VAL A 53 3.30 -12.01 0.71
C VAL A 53 4.13 -12.52 1.88
N ARG A 54 4.69 -13.73 1.79
CA ARG A 54 5.51 -14.32 2.85
C ARG A 54 6.80 -13.52 3.10
N ARG A 55 7.48 -13.07 2.04
CA ARG A 55 8.70 -12.25 2.13
C ARG A 55 8.41 -10.90 2.77
N LEU A 56 7.41 -10.18 2.26
CA LEU A 56 7.03 -8.86 2.76
C LEU A 56 6.50 -8.93 4.21
N SER A 57 5.69 -9.94 4.53
CA SER A 57 5.13 -10.13 5.88
C SER A 57 6.21 -10.30 6.94
N ARG A 58 7.36 -10.89 6.59
CA ARG A 58 8.53 -11.04 7.47
C ARG A 58 9.38 -9.76 7.57
N ALA A 59 9.43 -8.96 6.50
CA ALA A 59 10.30 -7.79 6.41
C ALA A 59 9.67 -6.49 6.91
N TYR A 60 8.33 -6.43 6.97
CA TYR A 60 7.58 -5.22 7.28
C TYR A 60 6.56 -5.45 8.40
N ASP A 61 6.30 -4.40 9.19
CA ASP A 61 5.32 -4.44 10.28
C ASP A 61 3.90 -4.64 9.75
N VAL A 62 3.61 -4.08 8.59
CA VAL A 62 2.32 -4.14 7.89
C VAL A 62 2.56 -4.36 6.41
N VAL A 63 1.76 -5.22 5.79
CA VAL A 63 1.74 -5.41 4.34
C VAL A 63 0.36 -5.04 3.82
N ILE A 64 0.32 -4.31 2.72
CA ILE A 64 -0.90 -3.95 2.01
C ILE A 64 -0.80 -4.58 0.63
N THR A 65 -1.82 -5.32 0.21
CA THR A 65 -1.93 -5.80 -1.17
C THR A 65 -2.91 -4.94 -1.96
N SER A 66 -2.79 -4.92 -3.28
CA SER A 66 -3.74 -4.28 -4.18
C SER A 66 -3.94 -5.15 -5.42
N GLY A 67 -5.18 -5.61 -5.65
CA GLY A 67 -5.53 -6.41 -6.83
C GLY A 67 -5.83 -7.88 -6.52
N GLY A 68 -6.38 -8.61 -7.50
CA GLY A 68 -6.68 -10.04 -7.43
C GLY A 68 -7.73 -10.48 -6.39
N VAL A 69 -8.74 -9.64 -6.09
CA VAL A 69 -9.78 -9.90 -5.06
C VAL A 69 -11.21 -9.96 -5.60
N GLY A 70 -11.40 -9.84 -6.90
CA GLY A 70 -12.69 -9.93 -7.56
C GLY A 70 -13.21 -11.38 -7.68
N PRO A 71 -14.27 -11.57 -8.49
CA PRO A 71 -14.89 -12.86 -8.70
C PRO A 71 -14.27 -13.68 -9.85
N THR A 72 -13.32 -13.14 -10.63
CA THR A 72 -12.80 -13.80 -11.83
C THR A 72 -11.76 -14.87 -11.47
N HIS A 73 -11.37 -15.69 -12.44
CA HIS A 73 -10.55 -16.88 -12.20
C HIS A 73 -9.11 -16.53 -11.84
N ASP A 74 -8.60 -15.45 -12.43
CA ASP A 74 -7.33 -14.76 -12.18
C ASP A 74 -7.26 -14.03 -10.83
N ASP A 75 -8.39 -13.80 -10.14
CA ASP A 75 -8.35 -13.23 -8.79
C ASP A 75 -7.82 -14.23 -7.74
N VAL A 76 -6.50 -14.28 -7.56
CA VAL A 76 -5.80 -15.27 -6.72
C VAL A 76 -5.33 -14.74 -5.37
N THR A 77 -5.49 -13.46 -5.06
CA THR A 77 -4.86 -12.84 -3.88
C THR A 77 -5.28 -13.49 -2.56
N ILE A 78 -6.56 -13.83 -2.38
CA ILE A 78 -7.05 -14.43 -1.14
C ILE A 78 -6.47 -15.84 -0.94
N THR A 79 -6.46 -16.66 -1.99
CA THR A 79 -5.95 -18.03 -1.93
C THR A 79 -4.43 -18.02 -1.74
N ALA A 80 -3.72 -17.12 -2.44
CA ALA A 80 -2.30 -16.90 -2.29
C ALA A 80 -1.91 -16.42 -0.87
N VAL A 81 -2.71 -15.55 -0.24
CA VAL A 81 -2.50 -15.14 1.16
C VAL A 81 -2.68 -16.34 2.11
N ALA A 82 -3.69 -17.18 1.90
CA ALA A 82 -3.87 -18.39 2.69
C ALA A 82 -2.66 -19.35 2.54
N LYS A 83 -2.21 -19.56 1.30
CA LYS A 83 -1.01 -20.33 0.95
C LYS A 83 0.27 -19.75 1.57
N ALA A 84 0.40 -18.42 1.61
CA ALA A 84 1.52 -17.73 2.24
C ALA A 84 1.63 -18.00 3.74
N PHE A 85 0.52 -18.29 4.41
CA PHE A 85 0.48 -18.60 5.83
C PHE A 85 0.23 -20.08 6.15
N GLY A 86 0.07 -20.92 5.13
CA GLY A 86 -0.14 -22.36 5.30
C GLY A 86 -1.47 -22.70 5.98
N CYS A 87 -2.52 -21.90 5.74
CA CYS A 87 -3.85 -22.13 6.27
C CYS A 87 -4.88 -22.40 5.16
N GLY A 88 -6.00 -23.02 5.51
CA GLY A 88 -7.10 -23.26 4.58
C GLY A 88 -7.92 -22.01 4.30
N LEU A 89 -8.99 -22.18 3.52
CA LEU A 89 -10.01 -21.17 3.31
C LEU A 89 -11.30 -21.58 4.02
N ARG A 90 -11.99 -20.60 4.61
CA ARG A 90 -13.34 -20.77 5.14
C ARG A 90 -14.28 -19.75 4.53
N LYS A 91 -15.57 -20.06 4.53
CA LYS A 91 -16.61 -19.10 4.18
C LYS A 91 -16.81 -18.12 5.34
N ASP A 92 -16.92 -16.83 5.03
CA ASP A 92 -17.25 -15.78 5.97
C ASP A 92 -18.71 -15.34 5.84
N GLU A 93 -19.48 -15.51 6.91
CA GLU A 93 -20.91 -15.20 6.93
C GLU A 93 -21.20 -13.70 6.85
N THR A 94 -20.27 -12.84 7.30
CA THR A 94 -20.43 -11.38 7.19
C THR A 94 -20.36 -10.96 5.73
N LEU A 95 -19.35 -11.43 4.99
CA LEU A 95 -19.23 -11.21 3.55
C LEU A 95 -20.42 -11.81 2.79
N ALA A 96 -20.84 -13.02 3.14
CA ALA A 96 -22.00 -13.66 2.54
C ALA A 96 -23.29 -12.84 2.73
N ALA A 97 -23.53 -12.30 3.92
CA ALA A 97 -24.68 -11.46 4.21
C ALA A 97 -24.66 -10.13 3.43
N ILE A 98 -23.49 -9.49 3.33
CA ILE A 98 -23.33 -8.23 2.58
C ILE A 98 -23.58 -8.46 1.09
N LEU A 99 -22.99 -9.51 0.50
CA LEU A 99 -23.17 -9.84 -0.91
C LEU A 99 -24.61 -10.25 -1.22
N LYS A 100 -25.26 -11.02 -0.34
CA LYS A 100 -26.68 -11.39 -0.52
C LYS A 100 -27.58 -10.15 -0.61
N LYS A 101 -27.32 -9.12 0.19
CA LYS A 101 -28.07 -7.84 0.16
C LYS A 101 -27.79 -7.00 -1.08
N LYS A 102 -26.53 -6.97 -1.55
CA LYS A 102 -26.10 -6.08 -2.65
C LYS A 102 -26.21 -6.70 -4.04
N SER A 103 -26.31 -8.01 -4.18
CA SER A 103 -26.04 -8.70 -5.46
C SER A 103 -27.22 -9.44 -6.11
N ALA A 104 -28.44 -9.29 -5.60
CA ALA A 104 -29.68 -9.84 -6.20
C ALA A 104 -29.59 -11.32 -6.67
N GLY A 105 -28.77 -12.16 -6.04
CA GLY A 105 -28.71 -13.60 -6.31
C GLY A 105 -27.72 -14.10 -7.39
N LYS A 106 -26.70 -13.33 -7.79
CA LYS A 106 -25.66 -13.84 -8.71
C LYS A 106 -24.75 -14.90 -8.05
N LYS A 107 -24.72 -16.12 -8.61
CA LYS A 107 -23.89 -17.27 -8.15
C LYS A 107 -22.38 -17.04 -8.19
N SER A 108 -21.88 -16.13 -9.03
CA SER A 108 -20.43 -15.93 -9.24
C SER A 108 -19.69 -15.20 -8.11
N LEU A 109 -20.35 -14.97 -6.97
CA LEU A 109 -19.81 -14.19 -5.85
C LEU A 109 -19.39 -15.04 -4.65
N GLU A 110 -19.59 -16.36 -4.70
CA GLU A 110 -19.20 -17.26 -3.62
C GLU A 110 -17.69 -17.20 -3.34
N LYS A 111 -16.85 -17.06 -4.37
CA LYS A 111 -15.40 -16.86 -4.22
C LYS A 111 -15.06 -15.65 -3.35
N MET A 112 -15.87 -14.58 -3.44
CA MET A 112 -15.70 -13.36 -2.65
C MET A 112 -16.19 -13.49 -1.20
N THR A 113 -16.76 -14.64 -0.81
CA THR A 113 -17.10 -14.97 0.59
C THR A 113 -16.02 -15.80 1.27
N MET A 114 -15.03 -16.29 0.52
CA MET A 114 -13.95 -17.10 1.07
C MET A 114 -12.85 -16.21 1.67
N VAL A 115 -12.33 -16.63 2.82
CA VAL A 115 -11.25 -15.94 3.53
C VAL A 115 -10.26 -16.96 4.10
N PRO A 116 -8.97 -16.61 4.28
CA PRO A 116 -8.00 -17.49 4.96
C PRO A 116 -8.50 -17.81 6.36
N GLU A 117 -8.37 -19.05 6.85
CA GLU A 117 -8.81 -19.49 8.19
C GLU A 117 -8.25 -18.61 9.33
N SER A 118 -6.99 -18.20 9.23
CA SER A 118 -6.36 -17.26 10.17
C SER A 118 -6.68 -15.78 9.88
N GLY A 119 -7.47 -15.52 8.85
CA GLY A 119 -7.92 -14.21 8.41
C GLY A 119 -9.08 -13.65 9.23
N ARG A 120 -9.13 -12.32 9.32
CA ARG A 120 -10.14 -11.52 10.00
C ARG A 120 -10.82 -10.61 9.00
N VAL A 121 -12.15 -10.54 9.08
CA VAL A 121 -12.96 -9.59 8.30
C VAL A 121 -13.23 -8.38 9.18
N LEU A 122 -12.64 -7.25 8.82
CA LEU A 122 -12.65 -6.01 9.59
C LEU A 122 -13.68 -5.05 9.01
N SER A 123 -14.81 -4.90 9.69
CA SER A 123 -15.75 -3.81 9.43
C SER A 123 -15.15 -2.50 9.93
N MET A 124 -15.03 -1.51 9.07
CA MET A 124 -14.50 -0.19 9.41
C MET A 124 -15.52 0.90 9.09
N PRO A 125 -15.62 1.96 9.92
CA PRO A 125 -16.53 3.08 9.67
C PRO A 125 -16.34 3.67 8.27
N GLY A 126 -17.45 3.95 7.58
CA GLY A 126 -17.44 4.55 6.25
C GLY A 126 -17.12 3.60 5.09
N LEU A 127 -16.92 2.30 5.35
CA LEU A 127 -16.73 1.30 4.31
C LEU A 127 -17.98 0.48 4.04
N ASP A 128 -18.31 0.39 2.75
CA ASP A 128 -19.39 -0.45 2.21
C ASP A 128 -19.10 -1.95 2.21
N TYR A 129 -17.80 -2.29 2.21
CA TYR A 129 -17.28 -3.65 2.22
C TYR A 129 -16.12 -3.73 3.21
N PRO A 130 -16.05 -4.78 4.03
CA PRO A 130 -15.02 -4.90 5.05
C PRO A 130 -13.62 -5.07 4.43
N VAL A 131 -12.61 -4.87 5.25
CA VAL A 131 -11.21 -5.14 4.91
C VAL A 131 -10.85 -6.54 5.39
N LEU A 132 -10.32 -7.38 4.49
CA LEU A 132 -9.76 -8.66 4.89
C LEU A 132 -8.34 -8.44 5.39
N ALA A 133 -8.01 -9.01 6.55
CA ALA A 133 -6.65 -9.01 7.09
C ALA A 133 -6.24 -10.39 7.57
N CYS A 134 -5.08 -10.88 7.16
CA CYS A 134 -4.51 -12.14 7.62
C CYS A 134 -3.13 -11.86 8.24
N HIS A 135 -2.96 -12.14 9.54
CA HIS A 135 -1.81 -11.66 10.31
C HIS A 135 -1.60 -10.14 10.14
N ASN A 136 -0.44 -9.72 9.61
CA ASN A 136 -0.08 -8.33 9.31
C ASN A 136 -0.35 -7.92 7.84
N VAL A 137 -1.01 -8.75 7.05
CA VAL A 137 -1.32 -8.51 5.64
C VAL A 137 -2.77 -8.05 5.50
N TYR A 138 -2.97 -6.88 4.91
CA TYR A 138 -4.27 -6.31 4.56
C TYR A 138 -4.52 -6.45 3.07
N VAL A 139 -5.70 -6.96 2.70
CA VAL A 139 -6.05 -7.29 1.33
C VAL A 139 -7.03 -6.25 0.77
N LEU A 140 -6.59 -5.49 -0.24
CA LEU A 140 -7.36 -4.40 -0.86
C LEU A 140 -7.57 -4.66 -2.36
N PRO A 141 -8.66 -4.12 -2.94
CA PRO A 141 -8.92 -4.22 -4.37
C PRO A 141 -7.93 -3.38 -5.20
N GLY A 142 -7.77 -3.76 -6.47
CA GLY A 142 -6.96 -3.03 -7.45
C GLY A 142 -7.62 -1.75 -7.95
N VAL A 143 -8.96 -1.67 -7.90
CA VAL A 143 -9.69 -0.48 -8.34
C VAL A 143 -9.34 0.73 -7.45
N PRO A 144 -8.77 1.83 -8.02
CA PRO A 144 -8.18 2.91 -7.21
C PRO A 144 -9.15 3.55 -6.22
N GLN A 145 -10.42 3.73 -6.58
CA GLN A 145 -11.40 4.33 -5.67
C GLN A 145 -11.56 3.52 -4.37
N TYR A 146 -11.70 2.20 -4.49
CA TYR A 146 -11.87 1.31 -3.34
C TYR A 146 -10.57 1.11 -2.57
N PHE A 147 -9.43 1.07 -3.28
CA PHE A 147 -8.12 1.01 -2.65
C PHE A 147 -7.91 2.21 -1.71
N LYS A 148 -8.14 3.43 -2.20
CA LYS A 148 -7.98 4.67 -1.43
C LYS A 148 -8.82 4.68 -0.15
N GLN A 149 -10.12 4.37 -0.28
CA GLN A 149 -11.04 4.33 0.85
C GLN A 149 -10.59 3.32 1.92
N LYS A 150 -10.22 2.10 1.51
CA LYS A 150 -9.79 1.06 2.44
C LYS A 150 -8.45 1.40 3.09
N LEU A 151 -7.51 1.95 2.32
CA LEU A 151 -6.22 2.40 2.85
C LEU A 151 -6.41 3.46 3.93
N ASP A 152 -7.24 4.47 3.69
CA ASP A 152 -7.53 5.51 4.68
C ASP A 152 -8.10 4.94 5.98
N ALA A 153 -9.05 4.00 5.87
CA ALA A 153 -9.65 3.34 7.04
C ALA A 153 -8.63 2.50 7.82
N ILE A 154 -7.73 1.79 7.13
CA ILE A 154 -6.65 1.01 7.77
C ILE A 154 -5.70 1.94 8.52
N LEU A 155 -5.24 3.03 7.88
CA LEU A 155 -4.32 3.98 8.49
C LEU A 155 -4.93 4.64 9.74
N ALA A 156 -6.19 5.07 9.68
CA ALA A 156 -6.90 5.60 10.85
C ALA A 156 -7.03 4.55 11.98
N SER A 157 -7.28 3.28 11.63
CA SER A 157 -7.29 2.20 12.62
C SER A 157 -5.90 1.92 13.20
N MET A 158 -4.81 2.19 12.49
CA MET A 158 -3.45 1.98 12.98
C MET A 158 -3.02 3.07 13.97
N GLU A 159 -3.45 4.32 13.75
CA GLU A 159 -3.15 5.45 14.63
C GLU A 159 -3.64 5.23 16.09
N SER A 160 -4.74 4.51 16.26
CA SER A 160 -5.29 4.17 17.58
C SER A 160 -4.58 3.00 18.27
N ARG A 161 -3.64 2.31 17.61
CA ARG A 161 -2.93 1.15 18.17
C ARG A 161 -1.60 1.56 18.81
N PRO A 162 -1.41 1.33 20.12
CA PRO A 162 -0.18 1.73 20.82
C PRO A 162 1.12 1.14 20.25
N SER A 163 1.06 -0.04 19.62
CA SER A 163 2.19 -0.70 18.98
C SER A 163 2.57 -0.13 17.61
N LEU A 164 1.71 0.69 17.00
CA LEU A 164 1.88 1.23 15.65
C LEU A 164 1.98 2.76 15.67
N LYS A 165 2.87 3.30 16.53
CA LYS A 165 3.06 4.74 16.67
C LYS A 165 3.55 5.37 15.36
N ALA A 166 2.81 6.39 14.92
CA ALA A 166 3.22 7.26 13.84
C ALA A 166 4.36 8.17 14.29
N ARG A 167 5.33 8.42 13.41
CA ARG A 167 6.35 9.46 13.61
C ARG A 167 5.78 10.79 13.15
N ARG A 168 6.05 11.88 13.88
CA ARG A 168 5.73 13.22 13.40
C ARG A 168 6.73 13.56 12.31
N LEU A 169 6.30 13.58 11.06
CA LEU A 169 7.17 13.93 9.94
C LEU A 169 6.93 15.38 9.53
N SER A 170 7.97 16.21 9.57
CA SER A 170 7.97 17.53 8.98
C SER A 170 8.59 17.46 7.59
N HIS A 171 7.91 18.00 6.58
CA HIS A 171 8.42 18.07 5.20
C HIS A 171 8.46 19.53 4.74
N LYS A 172 9.62 19.99 4.28
CA LYS A 172 9.78 21.30 3.63
C LYS A 172 10.32 21.13 2.21
N LYS A 173 9.72 21.88 1.29
CA LYS A 173 10.11 21.95 -0.11
C LYS A 173 10.73 23.32 -0.39
N LEU A 174 11.96 23.34 -0.88
CA LEU A 174 12.68 24.55 -1.31
C LEU A 174 12.81 24.52 -2.83
N LEU A 175 12.52 25.66 -3.47
CA LEU A 175 12.63 25.84 -4.92
C LEU A 175 13.91 26.61 -5.21
N LEU A 176 14.74 26.08 -6.10
CA LEU A 176 15.96 26.75 -6.55
C LEU A 176 15.80 27.23 -7.99
N SER A 177 16.38 28.40 -8.24
CA SER A 177 16.43 29.04 -9.57
C SER A 177 17.51 28.44 -10.48
N SER A 178 18.44 27.64 -9.94
CA SER A 178 19.47 26.92 -10.68
C SER A 178 19.14 25.43 -10.80
N SER A 179 19.41 24.86 -11.97
CA SER A 179 19.37 23.40 -12.23
C SER A 179 20.74 22.73 -12.04
N ASP A 180 21.80 23.50 -11.80
CA ASP A 180 23.14 22.94 -11.62
C ASP A 180 23.31 22.43 -10.18
N GLU A 181 23.14 21.11 -10.04
CA GLU A 181 23.23 20.42 -8.75
C GLU A 181 24.63 20.51 -8.13
N SER A 182 25.68 20.66 -8.95
CA SER A 182 27.07 20.72 -8.47
C SER A 182 27.32 21.92 -7.55
N LEU A 183 26.55 23.01 -7.70
CA LEU A 183 26.66 24.23 -6.89
C LEU A 183 26.27 24.03 -5.43
N TYR A 184 25.42 23.04 -5.15
CA TYR A 184 24.87 22.84 -3.80
C TYR A 184 25.04 21.42 -3.26
N ALA A 185 25.43 20.43 -4.07
CA ALA A 185 25.62 19.04 -3.65
C ALA A 185 26.50 18.89 -2.39
N LYS A 186 27.69 19.51 -2.37
CA LYS A 186 28.60 19.46 -1.20
C LYS A 186 27.96 20.03 0.08
N LYS A 187 27.19 21.11 -0.05
CA LYS A 187 26.48 21.70 1.10
C LYS A 187 25.37 20.79 1.59
N LEU A 188 24.63 20.13 0.69
CA LEU A 188 23.59 19.18 1.09
C LEU A 188 24.19 17.99 1.84
N GLU A 189 25.31 17.44 1.36
CA GLU A 189 26.03 16.35 2.03
C GLU A 189 26.52 16.74 3.43
N GLU A 190 27.09 17.95 3.58
CA GLU A 190 27.51 18.46 4.89
C GLU A 190 26.33 18.62 5.86
N ILE A 191 25.17 19.08 5.38
CA ILE A 191 23.98 19.25 6.21
C ILE A 191 23.41 17.88 6.60
N ASP A 192 23.32 16.94 5.66
CA ASP A 192 22.85 15.57 5.91
C ASP A 192 23.72 14.88 6.97
N ARG A 193 25.06 14.96 6.83
CA ARG A 193 26.01 14.42 7.81
C ARG A 193 25.88 15.04 9.19
N LYS A 194 25.57 16.34 9.27
CA LYS A 194 25.41 17.06 10.56
C LYS A 194 24.05 16.82 11.21
N ASN A 195 23.05 16.32 10.48
CA ASN A 195 21.67 16.18 10.95
C ASN A 195 21.16 14.76 10.72
N SER A 196 21.61 13.80 11.54
CA SER A 196 21.25 12.37 11.41
C SER A 196 19.76 12.04 11.55
N GLY A 197 18.94 13.00 12.00
CA GLY A 197 17.47 12.87 12.09
C GLY A 197 16.72 13.44 10.88
N VAL A 198 17.42 14.01 9.90
CA VAL A 198 16.84 14.72 8.76
C VAL A 198 17.36 14.11 7.46
N LYS A 199 16.46 13.60 6.62
CA LYS A 199 16.77 13.20 5.24
C LYS A 199 16.63 14.39 4.30
N ILE A 200 17.65 14.62 3.48
CA ILE A 200 17.64 15.67 2.46
C ILE A 200 17.74 15.04 1.08
N GLY A 201 16.86 15.44 0.17
CA GLY A 201 16.86 15.00 -1.22
C GLY A 201 16.88 16.18 -2.18
N SER A 202 17.60 16.05 -3.29
CA SER A 202 17.55 16.99 -4.42
C SER A 202 16.91 16.32 -5.64
N TYR A 203 16.02 17.06 -6.31
CA TYR A 203 15.29 16.60 -7.49
C TYR A 203 15.36 17.69 -8.56
N PRO A 204 16.32 17.59 -9.50
CA PRO A 204 16.37 18.47 -10.66
C PRO A 204 15.07 18.37 -11.46
N GLN A 205 14.55 19.51 -11.94
CA GLN A 205 13.34 19.53 -12.77
C GLN A 205 13.68 20.04 -14.18
N VAL A 206 12.94 19.54 -15.19
CA VAL A 206 12.97 20.13 -16.53
C VAL A 206 12.60 21.62 -16.38
N PRO A 207 13.42 22.57 -16.88
CA PRO A 207 13.24 23.98 -16.58
C PRO A 207 11.83 24.46 -16.93
N ARG A 208 11.04 24.82 -15.92
CA ARG A 208 9.88 25.71 -16.09
C ARG A 208 10.34 27.11 -15.72
N ALA A 209 9.70 28.13 -16.29
CA ALA A 209 10.16 29.53 -16.28
C ALA A 209 10.72 30.02 -14.91
N ASP A 210 10.18 29.52 -13.78
CA ASP A 210 10.48 30.05 -12.45
C ASP A 210 11.01 29.00 -11.45
N CYS A 211 11.24 27.75 -11.88
CA CYS A 211 11.77 26.69 -11.00
C CYS A 211 12.59 25.67 -11.77
N LYS A 212 13.83 25.44 -11.31
CA LYS A 212 14.81 24.57 -11.97
C LYS A 212 15.28 23.39 -11.12
N ALA A 213 15.16 23.47 -9.80
CA ALA A 213 15.38 22.33 -8.92
C ALA A 213 14.50 22.40 -7.66
N VAL A 214 14.20 21.23 -7.09
CA VAL A 214 13.45 21.06 -5.85
C VAL A 214 14.33 20.37 -4.83
N ILE A 215 14.50 20.97 -3.64
CA ILE A 215 15.09 20.28 -2.48
C ILE A 215 13.96 19.93 -1.51
N THR A 216 13.96 18.69 -1.03
CA THR A 216 13.06 18.25 0.05
C THR A 216 13.88 17.98 1.31
N VAL A 217 13.44 18.54 2.42
CA VAL A 217 14.03 18.31 3.75
C VAL A 217 12.97 17.64 4.62
N GLU A 218 13.33 16.52 5.23
CA GLU A 218 12.39 15.66 5.96
C GLU A 218 12.98 15.21 7.29
N GLY A 219 12.32 15.50 8.41
CA GLY A 219 12.82 15.12 9.73
C GLY A 219 11.70 14.92 10.75
N GLU A 220 12.07 14.35 11.90
CA GLU A 220 11.21 14.27 13.10
C GLU A 220 11.19 15.57 13.91
#